data_AF-A0A966Q2M9-F1
#
_entry.id   AF-A0A966Q2M9-F1
#
_cell.length_a   1.000
_cell.length_b   1.000
_cell.length_c   1.000
_cell.angle_alpha   90.00
_cell.angle_beta   90.00
_cell.angle_gamma   90.00
#
_symmetry.space_group_name_H-M   'P 1'
#
loop_
_entity.id
_entity.type
_entity.pdbx_description
1 polymer ?
#
loop_
_entity_poly.entity_id
_entity_poly.type
_entity_poly.pdbx_seq_one_letter_code
_entity_poly.pdbx_strand_id
1 'polypeptide(L)'
;MSSPAWQRKEGKNPDGGLNEAGRRSYNRATGGNLKAPVSREEASRSKKSAARRRSFCARMEGMKRKNTSSSTAKDPDSRINKSLRKWDC
;
A
#
# COMPACT_ATOMS: atom_id res chain seq x y z
N MET A 1 10.57 17.88 -17.46
CA MET A 1 10.68 16.41 -17.30
C MET A 1 9.31 15.88 -16.91
N SER A 2 8.80 14.85 -17.60
CA SER A 2 7.50 14.24 -17.23
C SER A 2 7.61 13.57 -15.86
N SER A 3 6.61 13.73 -15.00
CA SER A 3 6.60 13.09 -13.67
C SER A 3 6.54 11.57 -13.82
N PRO A 4 7.23 10.82 -12.95
CA PRO A 4 7.27 9.36 -13.05
C PRO A 4 5.88 8.75 -12.85
N ALA A 5 5.61 7.60 -13.48
CA ALA A 5 4.30 6.97 -13.52
C ALA A 5 3.71 6.73 -12.11
N TRP A 6 4.54 6.47 -11.11
CA TRP A 6 4.11 6.27 -9.72
C TRP A 6 3.46 7.51 -9.07
N GLN A 7 3.73 8.72 -9.58
CA GLN A 7 3.07 9.95 -9.14
C GLN A 7 1.80 10.25 -9.95
N ARG A 8 1.72 9.75 -11.19
CA ARG A 8 0.60 9.96 -12.12
C ARG A 8 -0.54 8.96 -11.87
N LYS A 9 -1.71 9.23 -12.46
CA LYS A 9 -2.91 8.39 -12.32
C LYS A 9 -2.67 6.96 -12.82
N GLU A 10 -1.92 6.80 -13.91
CA GLU A 10 -1.61 5.49 -14.50
C GLU A 10 -0.83 4.54 -13.60
N GLY A 11 -0.08 5.03 -12.60
CA GLY A 11 0.66 4.18 -11.66
C GLY A 11 -0.12 3.87 -10.37
N LYS A 12 -1.28 4.50 -10.17
CA LYS A 12 -2.10 4.32 -8.97
C LYS A 12 -3.14 3.23 -9.22
N ASN A 13 -3.32 2.33 -8.25
CA ASN A 13 -4.42 1.37 -8.28
C ASN A 13 -5.66 2.00 -7.61
N PRO A 14 -6.84 2.01 -8.27
CA PRO A 14 -8.07 2.49 -7.66
C PRO A 14 -8.39 1.80 -6.33
N ASP A 15 -8.12 0.50 -6.24
CA ASP A 15 -8.37 -0.34 -5.05
C ASP A 15 -7.37 -0.09 -3.91
N GLY A 16 -6.30 0.66 -4.15
CA GLY A 16 -5.32 1.03 -3.12
C GLY A 16 -3.86 0.87 -3.55
N GLY A 17 -3.00 1.76 -3.04
CA GLY A 17 -1.56 1.73 -3.33
C GLY A 17 -1.20 1.98 -4.81
N LEU A 18 -0.02 1.49 -5.21
CA LEU A 18 0.50 1.52 -6.58
C LEU A 18 0.20 0.21 -7.31
N ASN A 19 -0.11 0.29 -8.60
CA ASN A 19 -0.15 -0.87 -9.47
C ASN A 19 1.27 -1.33 -9.85
N GLU A 20 1.37 -2.37 -10.68
CA GLU A 20 2.67 -2.91 -11.06
C GLU A 20 3.55 -1.90 -11.80
N ALA A 21 2.99 -1.17 -12.77
CA ALA A 21 3.70 -0.12 -13.51
C ALA A 21 4.18 1.01 -12.57
N GLY A 22 3.35 1.40 -11.60
CA GLY A 22 3.70 2.35 -10.55
C GLY A 22 4.86 1.86 -9.69
N ARG A 23 4.82 0.61 -9.20
CA ARG A 23 5.93 0.05 -8.40
C ARG A 23 7.22 -0.03 -9.21
N ARG A 24 7.17 -0.47 -10.47
CA ARG A 24 8.34 -0.50 -11.37
C ARG A 24 8.90 0.91 -11.59
N SER A 25 8.03 1.89 -11.84
CA SER A 25 8.44 3.28 -12.01
C SER A 25 9.07 3.86 -10.75
N TYR A 26 8.52 3.56 -9.57
CA TYR A 26 9.10 3.97 -8.28
C TYR A 26 10.48 3.36 -8.08
N ASN A 27 10.64 2.05 -8.29
CA ASN A 27 11.92 1.35 -8.14
C ASN A 27 12.97 1.90 -9.12
N ARG A 28 12.60 2.14 -10.38
CA ARG A 28 13.50 2.73 -11.39
C ARG A 28 13.93 4.16 -11.02
N ALA A 29 13.01 4.95 -10.49
CA ALA A 29 13.28 6.35 -10.15
C ALA A 29 14.09 6.53 -8.86
N THR A 30 13.99 5.58 -7.91
CA THR A 30 14.57 5.72 -6.56
C THR A 30 15.67 4.71 -6.24
N GLY A 31 15.87 3.68 -7.07
CA GLY A 31 16.71 2.53 -6.73
C GLY A 31 16.07 1.58 -5.70
N GLY A 32 14.80 1.79 -5.34
CA GLY A 32 14.09 1.00 -4.33
C GLY A 32 13.67 -0.41 -4.78
N ASN A 33 13.12 -1.17 -3.84
CA ASN A 33 12.56 -2.51 -4.06
C ASN A 33 11.15 -2.63 -3.47
N LEU A 34 10.24 -1.79 -3.97
CA LEU A 34 8.84 -1.77 -3.57
C LEU A 34 8.12 -3.02 -4.09
N LYS A 35 7.61 -3.83 -3.15
CA LYS A 35 6.92 -5.09 -3.42
C LYS A 35 5.40 -4.90 -3.47
N ALA A 36 4.72 -5.87 -4.06
CA ALA A 36 3.26 -5.91 -4.02
C ALA A 36 2.73 -6.11 -2.57
N PRO A 37 1.50 -5.66 -2.29
CA PRO A 37 0.75 -6.05 -1.10
C PRO A 37 0.74 -7.56 -0.90
N VAL A 38 0.67 -7.99 0.36
CA VAL A 38 0.58 -9.41 0.73
C VAL A 38 -0.83 -9.66 1.23
N SER A 39 -1.58 -10.52 0.55
CA SER A 39 -2.88 -10.97 1.04
C SER A 39 -2.74 -11.87 2.27
N ARG A 40 -3.82 -12.09 2.99
CA ARG A 40 -3.88 -13.05 4.11
C ARG A 40 -3.57 -14.47 3.63
N GLU A 41 -3.99 -14.81 2.42
CA GLU A 41 -3.70 -16.11 1.79
C GLU A 41 -2.21 -16.26 1.44
N GLU A 42 -1.58 -15.24 0.85
CA GLU A 42 -0.13 -15.27 0.60
C GLU A 42 0.67 -15.31 1.91
N ALA A 43 0.16 -14.67 2.95
CA ALA A 43 0.74 -14.72 4.28
C ALA A 43 0.67 -16.12 4.91
N SER A 44 -0.40 -16.90 4.69
CA SER A 44 -0.50 -18.26 5.26
C SER A 44 0.51 -19.23 4.63
N ARG A 45 0.92 -18.97 3.39
CA ARG A 45 1.90 -19.79 2.64
C ARG A 45 3.36 -19.55 3.04
N SER A 46 3.68 -18.47 3.76
CA SER A 46 5.07 -18.15 4.12
C SER A 46 5.19 -17.30 5.38
N LYS A 47 6.03 -17.73 6.33
CA LYS A 47 6.38 -16.95 7.54
C LYS A 47 6.91 -15.56 7.20
N LYS A 48 7.68 -15.43 6.10
CA LYS A 48 8.24 -14.15 5.63
C LYS A 48 7.14 -13.21 5.11
N SER A 49 6.19 -13.74 4.33
CA SER A 49 5.03 -12.98 3.86
C SER A 49 4.13 -12.56 5.03
N ALA A 50 3.89 -13.47 5.99
CA ALA A 50 3.14 -13.17 7.21
C ALA A 50 3.79 -12.05 8.04
N ALA A 51 5.12 -12.09 8.23
CA ALA A 51 5.84 -11.04 8.92
C ALA A 51 5.72 -9.69 8.20
N ARG A 52 5.91 -9.66 6.86
CA ARG A 52 5.77 -8.43 6.06
C ARG A 52 4.38 -7.82 6.17
N ARG A 53 3.34 -8.66 6.08
CA ARG A 53 1.94 -8.23 6.24
C ARG A 53 1.68 -7.67 7.64
N ARG A 54 2.10 -8.38 8.70
CA ARG A 54 1.94 -7.93 10.09
C ARG A 54 2.61 -6.58 10.34
N SER A 55 3.86 -6.40 9.89
CA SER A 55 4.56 -5.12 10.02
C SER A 55 3.85 -3.98 9.29
N PHE A 56 3.30 -4.25 8.10
CA PHE A 56 2.54 -3.27 7.34
C PHE A 56 1.24 -2.86 8.07
N CYS A 57 0.42 -3.84 8.49
CA CYS A 57 -0.84 -3.57 9.19
C CYS A 57 -0.59 -2.73 10.46
N ALA A 58 0.37 -3.13 11.30
CA ALA A 58 0.68 -2.41 12.54
C ALA A 58 1.07 -0.94 12.28
N ARG A 59 1.89 -0.69 11.26
CA ARG A 59 2.32 0.67 10.91
C ARG A 59 1.17 1.50 10.36
N MET A 60 0.40 0.96 9.42
CA MET A 60 -0.64 1.70 8.73
C MET A 60 -1.88 1.90 9.60
N GLU A 61 -2.26 0.95 10.44
CA GLU A 61 -3.32 1.13 11.46
C GLU A 61 -2.90 2.18 12.49
N GLY A 62 -1.64 2.18 12.91
CA GLY A 62 -1.08 3.23 13.75
C GLY A 62 -1.20 4.62 13.11
N MET A 63 -0.85 4.73 11.82
CA MET A 63 -0.97 5.96 11.04
C MET A 63 -2.43 6.40 10.86
N LYS A 64 -3.35 5.46 10.65
CA LYS A 64 -4.81 5.70 10.60
C LYS A 64 -5.32 6.26 11.93
N ARG A 65 -4.82 5.75 13.06
CA ARG A 65 -5.26 6.17 14.38
C ARG A 65 -4.70 7.53 14.81
N LYS A 66 -3.44 7.83 14.46
CA LYS A 66 -2.72 9.00 15.00
C LYS A 66 -2.61 10.18 14.03
N ASN A 67 -2.48 9.90 12.74
CA ASN A 67 -2.11 10.91 11.74
C ASN A 67 -3.19 11.11 10.67
N THR A 68 -4.38 10.53 10.86
CA THR A 68 -5.51 10.65 9.93
C THR A 68 -6.68 11.27 10.66
N SER A 69 -7.36 12.23 10.03
CA SER A 69 -8.55 12.85 10.62
C SER A 69 -9.64 11.82 10.87
N SER A 70 -10.52 12.09 11.84
CA SER A 70 -11.64 11.21 12.17
C SER A 70 -12.54 10.93 10.95
N SER A 71 -12.77 11.92 10.09
CA SER A 71 -13.52 11.78 8.84
C SER A 71 -12.83 10.82 7.87
N THR A 72 -11.54 11.04 7.58
CA THR A 72 -10.77 10.22 6.64
C THR A 72 -10.57 8.79 7.14
N ALA A 73 -10.45 8.61 8.47
CA ALA A 73 -10.32 7.30 9.08
C ALA A 73 -11.62 6.47 8.97
N LYS A 74 -12.79 7.12 8.99
CA LYS A 74 -14.10 6.49 8.85
C LYS A 74 -14.52 6.28 7.39
N ASP A 75 -14.00 7.08 6.47
CA ASP A 75 -14.30 6.97 5.03
C ASP A 75 -13.72 5.66 4.43
N PRO A 76 -14.57 4.69 4.02
CA PRO A 76 -14.12 3.41 3.46
C PRO A 76 -13.39 3.56 2.12
N ASP A 77 -13.55 4.70 1.44
CA ASP A 77 -12.92 5.03 0.16
C ASP A 77 -11.64 5.84 0.28
N SER A 78 -11.26 6.22 1.50
CA SER A 78 -10.01 6.91 1.76
C SER A 78 -8.82 6.05 1.38
N ARG A 79 -7.72 6.71 0.97
CA ARG A 79 -6.52 6.00 0.50
C ARG A 79 -5.92 5.08 1.56
N ILE A 80 -6.02 5.43 2.84
CA ILE A 80 -5.52 4.61 3.94
C ILE A 80 -6.36 3.34 4.13
N ASN A 81 -7.69 3.44 4.05
CA ASN A 81 -8.59 2.29 4.17
C ASN A 81 -8.48 1.35 2.97
N LYS A 82 -8.38 1.90 1.75
CA LYS A 82 -8.10 1.12 0.55
C LYS A 82 -6.77 0.36 0.63
N SER A 83 -5.73 1.03 1.15
CA SER A 83 -4.42 0.40 1.35
C SER A 83 -4.47 -0.74 2.38
N LEU A 84 -5.11 -0.52 3.53
CA LEU A 84 -5.28 -1.55 4.57
C LEU A 84 -6.04 -2.76 4.02
N ARG A 85 -7.17 -2.53 3.35
CA ARG A 85 -7.99 -3.57 2.70
C ARG A 85 -7.17 -4.39 1.70
N LYS A 86 -6.29 -3.76 0.92
CA LYS A 86 -5.48 -4.49 -0.07
C LYS A 86 -4.41 -5.39 0.57
N TRP A 87 -4.06 -5.14 1.83
CA TRP A 87 -3.19 -6.00 2.64
C TRP A 87 -3.99 -6.92 3.59
N ASP A 88 -5.31 -6.97 3.43
CA ASP A 88 -6.26 -7.67 4.30
C ASP A 88 -6.15 -7.32 5.79
N CYS A 89 -5.61 -6.13 6.08
CA CYS A 89 -5.76 -5.47 7.37
C CYS A 89 -7.20 -4.90 7.41
#